data_AF-A0A946RY54-F1
#
_entry.id   AF-A0A946RY54-F1
#
_cell.length_a   1.000
_cell.length_b   1.000
_cell.length_c   1.000
_cell.angle_alpha   90.00
_cell.angle_beta   90.00
_cell.angle_gamma   90.00
#
_symmetry.space_group_name_H-M   'P 1'
#
loop_
_entity.id
_entity.type
_entity.pdbx_description
1 polymer ?
#
loop_
_entity_poly.entity_id
_entity_poly.type
_entity_poly.pdbx_seq_one_letter_code
_entity_poly.pdbx_strand_id
1 'polypeptide(L)'
;MSAIIDERQQTLKAVLHYFYKDNAHSGPHSRYNLKYHIVWIPKYRRKFMVGAFAERLKEVLHEISGKYGFTIIAQEVMPDHIHLLLEAPPKYAPAKIVGILKGVSSKLMRQEFHEEIKKHIWKENTLWATGYYMATLSDGATTGMVQEYIENQKKDKNEESGDQLKLF
;
A
#
# COMPACT_ATOMS: atom_id res chain seq x y z
N MET A 1 23.62 -4.56 -33.24
CA MET A 1 23.06 -3.49 -32.38
C MET A 1 21.53 -3.46 -32.40
N SER A 2 20.88 -3.61 -33.56
CA SER A 2 19.40 -3.62 -33.66
C SER A 2 18.72 -4.85 -33.00
N ALA A 3 19.29 -6.06 -33.14
CA ALA A 3 18.70 -7.28 -32.55
C ALA A 3 18.67 -7.28 -31.00
N ILE A 4 19.69 -6.71 -30.35
CA ILE A 4 19.78 -6.62 -28.88
C ILE A 4 18.74 -5.66 -28.29
N ILE A 5 18.39 -4.61 -29.05
CA ILE A 5 17.39 -3.62 -28.62
C ILE A 5 15.98 -4.22 -28.69
N ASP A 6 15.70 -5.00 -29.74
CA ASP A 6 14.42 -5.67 -29.97
C ASP A 6 14.15 -6.74 -28.88
N GLU A 7 15.15 -7.57 -28.57
CA GLU A 7 15.08 -8.59 -27.51
C GLU A 7 14.84 -7.97 -26.12
N ARG A 8 15.44 -6.80 -25.84
CA ARG A 8 15.20 -6.05 -24.59
C ARG A 8 13.77 -5.54 -24.50
N GLN A 9 13.22 -4.96 -25.58
CA GLN A 9 11.83 -4.48 -25.58
C GLN A 9 10.83 -5.63 -25.42
N GLN A 10 11.07 -6.74 -26.10
CA GLN A 10 10.21 -7.93 -25.97
C GLN A 10 10.23 -8.51 -24.55
N THR A 11 11.41 -8.54 -23.91
CA THR A 11 11.55 -8.94 -22.51
C THR A 11 10.82 -7.99 -21.56
N LEU A 12 10.95 -6.67 -21.75
CA LEU A 12 10.24 -5.67 -20.94
C LEU A 12 8.72 -5.80 -21.09
N LYS A 13 8.22 -6.07 -22.29
CA LYS A 13 6.80 -6.29 -22.56
C LYS A 13 6.28 -7.54 -21.87
N ALA A 14 7.01 -8.65 -21.91
CA ALA A 14 6.64 -9.89 -21.21
C ALA A 14 6.62 -9.72 -19.69
N VAL A 15 7.64 -9.04 -19.14
CA VAL A 15 7.75 -8.74 -17.70
C VAL A 15 6.60 -7.85 -17.23
N LEU A 16 6.27 -6.80 -17.99
CA LEU A 16 5.13 -5.94 -17.66
C LEU A 16 3.80 -6.66 -17.82
N HIS A 17 3.64 -7.51 -18.83
CA HIS A 17 2.42 -8.33 -18.99
C HIS A 17 2.19 -9.23 -17.77
N TYR A 18 3.24 -9.89 -17.27
CA TYR A 18 3.19 -10.67 -16.03
C TYR A 18 2.73 -9.81 -14.83
N PHE A 19 3.30 -8.62 -14.66
CA PHE A 19 2.91 -7.71 -13.58
C PHE A 19 1.47 -7.20 -13.69
N TYR A 20 0.97 -7.00 -14.91
CA TYR A 20 -0.39 -6.50 -15.13
C TYR A 20 -1.46 -7.59 -15.10
N LYS A 21 -1.13 -8.85 -15.37
CA LYS A 21 -2.12 -9.92 -15.55
C LYS A 21 -2.26 -10.86 -14.35
N ASP A 22 -1.15 -11.33 -13.80
CA ASP A 22 -1.19 -12.43 -12.82
C ASP A 22 -1.34 -11.94 -11.37
N ASN A 23 -0.98 -10.67 -11.12
CA ASN A 23 -1.02 -10.06 -9.78
C ASN A 23 -2.10 -8.96 -9.63
N ALA A 24 -3.02 -8.83 -10.60
CA ALA A 24 -4.03 -7.78 -10.61
C ALA A 24 -5.41 -8.28 -10.16
N HIS A 25 -6.07 -7.49 -9.31
CA HIS A 25 -7.47 -7.65 -8.97
C HIS A 25 -8.38 -7.19 -10.12
N SER A 26 -9.60 -7.73 -10.15
CA SER A 26 -10.63 -7.39 -11.14
C SER A 26 -11.81 -6.71 -10.47
N GLY A 27 -12.22 -5.56 -11.00
CA GLY A 27 -13.52 -4.95 -10.78
C GLY A 27 -14.38 -5.03 -12.05
N PRO A 28 -15.65 -4.58 -11.98
CA PRO A 28 -16.56 -4.60 -13.14
C PRO A 28 -16.01 -3.88 -14.39
N HIS A 29 -15.21 -2.84 -14.18
CA HIS A 29 -14.64 -2.00 -15.25
C HIS A 29 -13.18 -1.62 -14.96
N SER A 30 -12.44 -2.45 -14.21
CA SER A 30 -11.06 -2.14 -13.85
C SER A 30 -10.21 -3.38 -13.56
N ARG A 31 -8.93 -3.30 -13.92
CA ARG A 31 -7.87 -4.17 -13.41
C ARG A 31 -6.89 -3.32 -12.61
N TYR A 32 -6.53 -3.76 -11.42
CA TYR A 32 -5.67 -2.97 -10.55
C TYR A 32 -4.79 -3.84 -9.64
N ASN A 33 -3.56 -3.38 -9.42
CA ASN A 33 -2.66 -3.88 -8.39
C ASN A 33 -2.16 -2.64 -7.63
N LEU A 34 -2.72 -2.38 -6.46
CA LEU A 34 -2.50 -1.14 -5.69
C LEU A 34 -1.98 -1.48 -4.31
N LYS A 35 -0.65 -1.45 -4.17
CA LYS A 35 0.07 -1.68 -2.92
C LYS A 35 0.63 -0.37 -2.38
N TYR A 36 0.51 -0.19 -1.09
CA TYR A 36 1.00 0.98 -0.37
C TYR A 36 1.87 0.58 0.80
N HIS A 37 3.06 1.17 0.89
CA HIS A 37 3.83 1.22 2.13
C HIS A 37 3.39 2.44 2.91
N ILE A 38 2.86 2.23 4.11
CA ILE A 38 2.32 3.27 4.98
C ILE A 38 3.10 3.27 6.28
N VAL A 39 3.52 4.46 6.73
CA VAL A 39 4.16 4.64 8.04
C VAL A 39 3.53 5.79 8.79
N TRP A 40 3.24 5.60 10.07
CA TRP A 40 2.93 6.71 10.97
C TRP A 40 3.43 6.45 12.38
N ILE A 41 3.37 7.49 13.21
CA ILE A 41 3.93 7.51 14.56
C ILE A 41 2.84 7.87 15.59
N PRO A 42 2.98 7.44 16.87
CA PRO A 42 2.17 7.96 17.95
C PRO A 42 2.46 9.45 18.17
N LYS A 43 1.52 10.14 18.80
CA LYS A 43 1.67 11.54 19.14
C LYS A 43 2.95 11.73 19.97
N TYR A 44 3.74 12.75 19.61
CA TYR A 44 5.04 13.04 20.23
C TYR A 44 6.11 11.94 20.06
N ARG A 45 5.88 10.93 19.21
CA ARG A 45 6.81 9.82 18.94
C ARG A 45 7.28 9.09 20.22
N ARG A 46 6.36 8.91 21.17
CA ARG A 46 6.63 8.19 22.42
C ARG A 46 6.84 6.70 22.15
N LYS A 47 7.78 6.08 22.87
CA LYS A 47 8.16 4.66 22.75
C LYS A 47 7.36 3.80 23.73
N PHE A 48 6.08 3.55 23.46
CA PHE A 48 5.20 2.78 24.36
C PHE A 48 4.39 1.70 23.67
N MET A 49 4.44 1.60 22.34
CA MET A 49 3.69 0.61 21.58
C MET A 49 4.42 -0.74 21.64
N VAL A 50 4.33 -1.43 22.78
CA VAL A 50 5.03 -2.68 23.06
C VAL A 50 4.11 -3.71 23.72
N GLY A 51 4.49 -4.99 23.66
CA GLY A 51 3.77 -6.09 24.31
C GLY A 51 2.29 -6.13 23.89
N ALA A 52 1.40 -6.25 24.87
CA ALA A 52 -0.05 -6.34 24.65
C ALA A 52 -0.63 -5.16 23.84
N PHE A 53 -0.05 -3.95 23.97
CA PHE A 53 -0.51 -2.80 23.18
C PHE A 53 -0.22 -3.00 21.69
N ALA A 54 0.99 -3.48 21.36
CA ALA A 54 1.41 -3.70 19.98
C ALA A 54 0.61 -4.83 19.33
N GLU A 55 0.44 -5.95 20.03
CA GLU A 55 -0.34 -7.09 19.53
C GLU A 55 -1.81 -6.72 19.33
N ARG A 56 -2.41 -6.00 20.27
CA ARG A 56 -3.80 -5.57 20.10
C ARG A 56 -3.97 -4.56 18.96
N LEU A 57 -3.02 -3.66 18.78
CA LEU A 57 -3.04 -2.72 17.65
C LEU A 57 -2.97 -3.45 16.30
N LYS A 58 -2.14 -4.49 16.20
CA LYS A 58 -2.04 -5.36 15.02
C LYS A 58 -3.40 -5.99 14.68
N GLU A 59 -4.09 -6.54 15.68
CA GLU A 59 -5.43 -7.11 15.52
C GLU A 59 -6.45 -6.07 15.06
N VAL A 60 -6.51 -4.91 15.73
CA VAL A 60 -7.42 -3.81 15.38
C VAL A 60 -7.22 -3.35 13.93
N LEU A 61 -5.98 -3.27 13.46
CA LEU A 61 -5.69 -2.90 12.08
C LEU A 61 -6.16 -3.96 11.07
N HIS A 62 -6.08 -5.25 11.41
CA HIS A 62 -6.68 -6.33 10.60
C HIS A 62 -8.20 -6.26 10.59
N GLU A 63 -8.85 -6.02 11.74
CA GLU A 63 -10.31 -5.85 11.83
C GLU A 63 -10.80 -4.68 10.96
N ILE A 64 -10.12 -3.53 11.04
CA ILE A 64 -10.41 -2.37 10.19
C ILE A 64 -10.22 -2.74 8.72
N SER A 65 -9.09 -3.36 8.37
CA SER A 65 -8.79 -3.73 6.99
C SER A 65 -9.86 -4.63 6.39
N GLY A 66 -10.26 -5.70 7.11
CA GLY A 66 -11.33 -6.59 6.68
C GLY A 66 -12.66 -5.86 6.45
N LYS A 67 -13.03 -4.92 7.32
CA LYS A 67 -14.28 -4.14 7.19
C LYS A 67 -14.30 -3.24 5.96
N TYR A 68 -13.16 -2.68 5.55
CA TYR A 68 -13.07 -1.75 4.43
C TYR A 68 -12.59 -2.42 3.12
N GLY A 69 -12.36 -3.73 3.15
CA GLY A 69 -11.87 -4.50 2.00
C GLY A 69 -10.41 -4.18 1.66
N PHE A 70 -9.61 -3.79 2.66
CA PHE A 70 -8.16 -3.70 2.53
C PHE A 70 -7.53 -5.04 2.90
N THR A 71 -6.35 -5.32 2.34
CA THR A 71 -5.56 -6.50 2.68
C THR A 71 -4.22 -6.05 3.25
N ILE A 72 -3.92 -6.41 4.50
CA ILE A 72 -2.59 -6.22 5.08
C ILE A 72 -1.73 -7.40 4.64
N ILE A 73 -0.74 -7.13 3.79
CA ILE A 73 0.24 -8.14 3.33
C ILE A 73 1.30 -8.35 4.41
N ALA A 74 1.80 -7.25 4.98
CA ALA A 74 2.77 -7.27 6.05
C ALA A 74 2.53 -6.09 7.00
N GLN A 75 2.80 -6.30 8.28
CA GLN A 75 2.73 -5.24 9.28
C GLN A 75 3.76 -5.44 10.37
N GLU A 76 4.27 -4.33 10.89
CA GLU A 76 5.09 -4.34 12.10
C GLU A 76 4.81 -3.11 12.96
N VAL A 77 4.75 -3.32 14.28
CA VAL A 77 4.53 -2.25 15.26
C VAL A 77 5.80 -2.11 16.09
N MET A 78 6.53 -1.04 15.82
CA MET A 78 7.71 -0.66 16.58
C MET A 78 7.28 0.22 17.77
N PRO A 79 8.10 0.35 18.83
CA PRO A 79 7.74 1.14 20.01
C PRO A 79 7.25 2.55 19.72
N ASP A 80 7.78 3.21 18.67
CA ASP A 80 7.49 4.60 18.29
C ASP A 80 6.95 4.80 16.86
N HIS A 81 6.67 3.74 16.10
CA HIS A 81 6.11 3.86 14.74
C HIS A 81 5.55 2.53 14.23
N ILE A 82 4.74 2.58 13.17
CA ILE A 82 4.09 1.40 12.58
C ILE A 82 4.38 1.38 11.09
N HIS A 83 4.69 0.21 10.54
CA HIS A 83 4.84 -0.05 9.11
C HIS A 83 3.70 -0.96 8.65
N LEU A 84 3.02 -0.58 7.56
CA LEU A 84 2.07 -1.43 6.86
C LEU A 84 2.44 -1.54 5.38
N LEU A 85 2.42 -2.77 4.86
CA LEU A 85 2.27 -3.05 3.44
C LEU A 85 0.81 -3.45 3.21
N LEU A 86 0.06 -2.59 2.52
CA LEU A 86 -1.39 -2.69 2.40
C LEU A 86 -1.82 -2.66 0.93
N GLU A 87 -2.70 -3.57 0.54
CA GLU A 87 -3.50 -3.45 -0.69
C GLU A 87 -4.85 -2.82 -0.40
N ALA A 88 -5.31 -1.97 -1.30
CA ALA A 88 -6.61 -1.33 -1.18
C ALA A 88 -7.36 -1.20 -2.53
N PRO A 89 -8.70 -1.25 -2.53
CA PRO A 89 -9.49 -1.02 -3.72
C PRO A 89 -9.35 0.42 -4.24
N PRO A 90 -9.42 0.64 -5.57
CA PRO A 90 -9.20 1.95 -6.20
C PRO A 90 -10.26 3.01 -5.84
N LYS A 91 -11.39 2.60 -5.21
CA LYS A 91 -12.43 3.51 -4.74
C LYS A 91 -12.01 4.38 -3.55
N TYR A 92 -10.91 4.03 -2.89
CA TYR A 92 -10.40 4.80 -1.75
C TYR A 92 -9.20 5.66 -2.17
N ALA A 93 -9.33 6.97 -1.96
CA ALA A 93 -8.19 7.87 -2.08
C ALA A 93 -7.11 7.49 -1.03
N PRO A 94 -5.80 7.61 -1.34
CA PRO A 94 -4.71 7.26 -0.43
C PRO A 94 -4.84 7.91 0.97
N ALA A 95 -5.15 9.21 1.03
CA ALA A 95 -5.37 9.92 2.29
C ALA A 95 -6.58 9.40 3.08
N LYS A 96 -7.61 8.88 2.39
CA LYS A 96 -8.79 8.30 3.04
C LYS A 96 -8.47 6.97 3.71
N ILE A 97 -7.64 6.13 3.08
CA ILE A 97 -7.17 4.87 3.65
C ILE A 97 -6.48 5.14 4.99
N VAL A 98 -5.50 6.04 4.99
CA VAL A 98 -4.76 6.38 6.21
C VAL A 98 -5.65 7.03 7.27
N GLY A 99 -6.59 7.89 6.84
CA GLY A 99 -7.57 8.51 7.74
C GLY A 99 -8.47 7.49 8.43
N ILE A 100 -8.91 6.45 7.72
CA ILE A 100 -9.71 5.35 8.28
C ILE A 100 -8.86 4.55 9.29
N LEU A 101 -7.68 4.08 8.88
CA LEU A 101 -6.79 3.27 9.71
C LEU A 101 -6.45 4.00 11.01
N LYS A 102 -5.95 5.24 10.92
CA LYS A 102 -5.57 6.05 12.09
C LYS A 102 -6.79 6.45 12.93
N GLY A 103 -7.88 6.86 12.30
CA GLY A 103 -9.06 7.35 13.01
C GLY A 103 -9.74 6.26 13.85
N VAL A 104 -10.02 5.12 13.23
CA VAL A 104 -10.71 4.01 13.90
C VAL A 104 -9.82 3.36 14.96
N SER A 105 -8.54 3.07 14.64
CA SER A 105 -7.60 2.52 15.62
C SER A 105 -7.38 3.44 16.82
N SER A 106 -7.25 4.76 16.60
CA SER A 106 -7.13 5.74 17.69
C SER A 106 -8.34 5.69 18.63
N LYS A 107 -9.55 5.51 18.10
CA LYS A 107 -10.75 5.41 18.93
C LYS A 107 -10.74 4.14 19.77
N LEU A 108 -10.54 2.98 19.14
CA LEU A 108 -10.60 1.67 19.81
C LEU A 108 -9.48 1.52 20.84
N MET A 109 -8.23 1.82 20.46
CA MET A 109 -7.09 1.71 21.37
C MET A 109 -7.20 2.66 22.56
N ARG A 110 -7.80 3.85 22.41
CA ARG A 110 -8.06 4.74 23.55
C ARG A 110 -9.17 4.25 24.47
N GLN A 111 -10.11 3.43 23.99
CA GLN A 111 -11.12 2.82 24.85
C GLN A 111 -10.51 1.69 25.68
N GLU A 112 -9.62 0.90 25.08
CA GLU A 112 -9.02 -0.28 25.73
C GLU A 112 -7.79 0.08 26.60
N PHE A 113 -6.94 1.01 26.15
CA PHE A 113 -5.64 1.34 26.77
C PHE A 113 -5.55 2.80 27.25
N HIS A 114 -6.68 3.39 27.67
CA HIS A 114 -6.76 4.80 28.08
C HIS A 114 -5.69 5.20 29.10
N GLU A 115 -5.55 4.40 30.17
CA GLU A 115 -4.62 4.67 31.27
C GLU A 115 -3.15 4.56 30.82
N GLU A 116 -2.83 3.61 29.93
CA GLU A 116 -1.48 3.50 29.40
C GLU A 116 -1.15 4.67 28.46
N ILE A 117 -2.06 5.02 27.55
CA ILE A 117 -1.87 6.12 26.60
C ILE A 117 -1.65 7.46 27.33
N LYS A 118 -2.43 7.73 28.39
CA LYS A 118 -2.34 8.98 29.16
C LYS A 118 -1.00 9.18 29.85
N LYS A 119 -0.26 8.12 30.19
CA LYS A 119 1.11 8.22 30.75
C LYS A 119 2.09 8.85 29.76
N HIS A 120 1.84 8.71 28.46
CA HIS A 120 2.76 9.12 27.39
C HIS A 120 2.26 10.33 26.60
N ILE A 121 0.93 10.46 26.44
CA ILE A 121 0.27 11.47 25.61
C ILE A 121 -0.74 12.25 26.46
N TRP A 122 -0.41 13.49 26.81
CA TRP A 122 -1.26 14.36 27.62
C TRP A 122 -2.39 15.03 26.82
N LYS A 123 -2.26 15.12 25.50
CA LYS A 123 -3.31 15.68 24.64
C LYS A 123 -4.48 14.70 24.58
N GLU A 124 -5.66 15.16 24.93
CA GLU A 124 -6.85 14.33 24.89
C GLU A 124 -7.29 14.00 23.47
N ASN A 125 -8.05 12.91 23.35
CA ASN A 125 -8.71 12.48 22.12
C ASN A 125 -7.77 12.25 20.91
N THR A 126 -6.50 11.96 21.17
CA THR A 126 -5.52 11.67 20.13
C THR A 126 -4.58 10.54 20.54
N LEU A 127 -4.18 9.73 19.57
CA LEU A 127 -3.16 8.69 19.72
C LEU A 127 -2.02 8.90 18.73
N TRP A 128 -2.35 9.29 17.49
CA TRP A 128 -1.40 9.43 16.39
C TRP A 128 -0.94 10.88 16.18
N ALA A 129 0.27 11.05 15.65
CA ALA A 129 0.66 12.31 15.05
C ALA A 129 -0.22 12.63 13.82
N THR A 130 -0.30 13.91 13.43
CA THR A 130 -1.14 14.33 12.29
C THR A 130 -0.63 13.73 10.98
N GLY A 131 0.68 13.82 10.74
CA GLY A 131 1.32 13.35 9.50
C GLY A 131 1.40 11.82 9.38
N TYR A 132 1.77 11.39 8.18
CA TYR A 132 2.05 10.01 7.81
C TYR A 132 2.95 10.01 6.56
N TYR A 133 3.65 8.92 6.33
CA TYR A 133 4.34 8.61 5.08
C TYR A 133 3.55 7.58 4.30
N MET A 134 3.59 7.70 2.97
CA MET A 134 2.98 6.73 2.07
C MET A 134 3.76 6.67 0.76
N ALA A 135 4.03 5.47 0.27
CA ALA A 135 4.59 5.23 -1.06
C ALA A 135 3.85 4.08 -1.73
N THR A 136 3.74 4.15 -3.05
CA THR A 136 3.21 3.05 -3.87
C THR A 136 4.30 2.04 -4.15
N LEU A 137 3.92 0.77 -4.23
CA LEU A 137 4.81 -0.34 -4.56
C LEU A 137 4.24 -1.13 -5.73
N SER A 138 5.14 -1.76 -6.48
CA SER A 138 4.84 -2.71 -7.54
C SER A 138 5.60 -4.00 -7.28
N ASP A 139 5.15 -5.11 -7.87
CA ASP A 139 5.79 -6.42 -7.69
C ASP A 139 7.03 -6.61 -8.56
N GLY A 140 7.88 -5.58 -8.71
CA GLY A 140 9.11 -5.63 -9.50
C GLY A 140 9.13 -4.72 -10.74
N ALA A 141 8.02 -4.02 -11.03
CA ALA A 141 7.99 -2.99 -12.06
C ALA A 141 8.52 -1.65 -11.54
N THR A 142 9.76 -1.31 -11.85
CA THR A 142 10.28 0.01 -11.47
C THR A 142 9.64 1.12 -12.30
N THR A 143 9.60 2.35 -11.77
CA THR A 143 9.15 3.54 -12.52
C THR A 143 9.88 3.68 -13.86
N GLY A 144 11.19 3.43 -13.88
CA GLY A 144 12.00 3.50 -15.10
C GLY A 144 11.61 2.45 -16.14
N MET A 145 11.34 1.21 -15.72
CA MET A 145 10.89 0.14 -16.62
C MET A 145 9.54 0.48 -17.25
N VAL A 146 8.60 0.99 -16.45
CA VAL A 146 7.28 1.41 -16.95
C VAL A 146 7.40 2.59 -17.91
N GLN A 147 8.25 3.57 -17.59
CA GLN A 147 8.50 4.72 -18.46
C GLN A 147 9.08 4.30 -19.81
N GLU A 148 10.14 3.47 -19.81
CA GLU A 148 10.76 2.98 -21.03
C GLU A 148 9.75 2.23 -21.90
N TYR A 149 8.94 1.37 -21.29
CA TYR A 149 7.88 0.63 -21.98
C TYR A 149 6.86 1.55 -22.65
N ILE A 150 6.43 2.62 -21.97
CA ILE A 150 5.47 3.60 -22.51
C ILE A 150 6.09 4.35 -23.69
N GLU A 151 7.33 4.81 -23.58
CA GLU A 151 8.03 5.59 -24.61
C GLU A 151 8.28 4.79 -25.90
N ASN A 152 8.39 3.47 -25.81
CA ASN A 152 8.64 2.60 -26.95
C ASN A 152 7.39 1.96 -27.57
N GLN A 153 6.19 2.11 -26.97
CA GLN A 153 4.93 1.51 -27.47
C GLN A 153 4.66 1.73 -28.96
N LYS A 154 4.97 2.92 -29.50
CA LYS A 154 4.70 3.27 -30.91
C LYS A 154 5.77 2.79 -31.90
N LYS A 155 6.95 2.44 -31.39
CA LYS A 155 8.10 2.00 -32.21
C LYS A 155 7.92 0.54 -32.60
N ASP A 156 7.26 -0.24 -31.75
CA ASP A 156 6.94 -1.65 -31.97
C ASP A 156 5.63 -1.78 -32.76
N LYS A 157 5.69 -1.52 -34.08
CA LYS A 157 4.54 -1.69 -35.01
C LYS A 157 4.27 -3.14 -35.42
N ASN A 158 5.01 -4.11 -34.87
CA ASN A 158 4.81 -5.53 -35.18
C ASN A 158 3.66 -6.10 -34.32
N GLU A 159 2.47 -6.12 -34.92
CA GLU A 159 1.26 -6.97 -34.77
C GLU A 159 0.79 -7.59 -33.44
N GLU A 160 1.46 -7.43 -32.30
CA GLU A 160 0.95 -7.91 -31.00
C GLU A 160 0.31 -6.79 -30.15
N SER A 161 -0.49 -5.92 -30.78
CA SER A 161 -1.36 -4.97 -30.07
C SER A 161 -2.55 -5.67 -29.37
N GLY A 162 -2.82 -6.95 -29.69
CA GLY A 162 -3.93 -7.72 -29.12
C GLY A 162 -3.77 -8.12 -27.65
N ASP A 163 -2.54 -8.16 -27.11
CA ASP A 163 -2.28 -8.67 -25.75
C ASP A 163 -2.49 -7.64 -24.64
N GLN A 164 -2.40 -6.33 -24.95
CA GLN A 164 -2.75 -5.27 -24.00
C GLN A 164 -4.27 -5.16 -23.80
N LEU A 165 -5.07 -5.46 -24.83
CA LEU A 165 -6.53 -5.49 -24.72
C LEU A 165 -7.02 -6.59 -23.76
N LYS A 166 -6.20 -7.63 -23.51
CA LYS A 166 -6.49 -8.66 -22.51
C LYS A 166 -6.30 -8.19 -21.06
N LEU A 167 -5.81 -6.96 -20.85
CA LEU A 167 -5.76 -6.31 -19.54
C LEU A 167 -7.10 -5.66 -19.15
N PHE A 168 -8.12 -5.74 -20.02
CA PHE A 168 -9.46 -5.22 -19.76
C PHE A 168 -10.50 -6.35 -19.88
#